data_AF-K7K4Y5-F1
#
_entry.id   AF-K7K4Y5-F1
#
_cell.length_a   1.000
_cell.length_b   1.000
_cell.length_c   1.000
_cell.angle_alpha   90.00
_cell.angle_beta   90.00
_cell.angle_gamma   90.00
#
_symmetry.space_group_name_H-M   'P 1'
#
loop_
_entity.id
_entity.type
_entity.pdbx_description
1 polymer ?
#
loop_
_entity_poly.entity_id
_entity_poly.type
_entity_poly.pdbx_seq_one_letter_code
_entity_poly.pdbx_strand_id
1 'polypeptide(L)'
;MDTRLRVIGDPMNGVQRLRPLSAETIVDDPEIEAAKWMPQVEFVEQPFIQEDSMFKKIIDICMACLEKHYCGLTSHQMVSKCDGKLSSLYYNFINMEDIYQLYWQLN
;
A
#
# COMPACT_ATOMS: atom_id res chain seq x y z
N MET A 1 -14.80 13.11 -7.11
CA MET A 1 -13.83 13.22 -8.22
C MET A 1 -14.50 12.75 -9.51
N ASP A 2 -15.43 13.52 -10.10
CA ASP A 2 -16.15 13.06 -11.32
C ASP A 2 -15.43 13.48 -12.61
N THR A 3 -14.20 12.99 -12.82
CA THR A 3 -13.61 13.04 -14.16
C THR A 3 -14.18 11.87 -14.94
N ARG A 4 -15.25 12.10 -15.71
CA ARG A 4 -15.87 11.05 -16.53
C ARG A 4 -14.86 10.41 -17.48
N LEU A 5 -14.62 9.11 -17.27
CA LEU A 5 -13.68 8.32 -18.05
C LEU A 5 -14.40 7.69 -19.24
N ARG A 6 -13.82 7.80 -20.44
CA ARG A 6 -14.25 6.99 -21.60
C ARG A 6 -13.43 5.70 -21.65
N VAL A 7 -14.12 4.57 -21.69
CA VAL A 7 -13.53 3.28 -22.01
C VAL A 7 -13.09 3.28 -23.47
N ILE A 8 -11.79 3.11 -23.71
CA ILE A 8 -11.25 2.73 -25.02
C ILE A 8 -10.93 1.24 -24.93
N GLY A 9 -11.72 0.42 -25.63
CA GLY A 9 -11.38 -0.97 -25.85
C GLY A 9 -10.20 -1.05 -26.82
N ASP A 10 -9.13 -1.73 -26.42
CA ASP A 10 -8.16 -2.28 -27.39
C ASP A 10 -8.70 -3.64 -27.87
N PRO A 11 -9.20 -3.75 -29.11
CA PRO A 11 -9.79 -4.99 -29.60
C PRO A 11 -8.78 -6.15 -29.72
N MET A 12 -7.47 -5.87 -29.69
CA MET A 12 -6.43 -6.88 -29.93
C MET A 12 -5.90 -7.54 -28.66
N ASN A 13 -5.95 -6.88 -27.49
CA ASN A 13 -5.26 -7.34 -26.29
C ASN A 13 -6.15 -7.47 -25.04
N GLY A 14 -7.46 -7.18 -25.14
CA GLY A 14 -8.38 -7.24 -23.99
C GLY A 14 -8.10 -6.22 -22.88
N VAL A 15 -7.07 -5.37 -23.04
CA VAL A 15 -6.73 -4.31 -22.09
C VAL A 15 -7.67 -3.13 -22.31
N GLN A 16 -8.53 -2.87 -21.33
CA GLN A 16 -9.36 -1.67 -21.31
C GLN A 16 -8.52 -0.50 -20.80
N ARG A 17 -8.39 0.54 -21.63
CA ARG A 17 -7.72 1.78 -21.25
C ARG A 17 -8.76 2.87 -21.06
N LEU A 18 -8.74 3.52 -19.91
CA LEU A 18 -9.60 4.66 -19.61
C LEU A 18 -8.89 5.94 -20.05
N ARG A 19 -9.57 6.81 -20.81
CA ARG A 19 -9.08 8.17 -21.08
C ARG A 19 -9.97 9.20 -20.39
N PRO A 20 -9.39 10.25 -19.79
CA PRO A 20 -10.17 11.37 -19.28
C PRO A 20 -10.86 12.10 -20.44
N LEU A 21 -12.11 12.51 -20.25
CA LEU A 21 -12.85 13.32 -21.22
C LEU A 21 -12.55 14.82 -21.07
N SER A 22 -12.07 15.24 -19.90
CA SER A 22 -11.69 16.61 -19.57
C SER A 22 -10.44 16.60 -18.70
N ALA A 23 -9.63 17.65 -18.80
CA ALA A 23 -8.52 17.91 -17.89
C ALA A 23 -8.95 18.73 -16.66
N GLU A 24 -10.17 19.25 -16.67
CA GLU A 24 -10.75 19.99 -15.56
C GLU A 24 -11.15 19.01 -14.46
N THR A 25 -10.60 19.22 -13.26
CA THR A 25 -10.91 18.42 -12.07
C THR A 25 -11.83 19.23 -11.17
N ILE A 26 -13.04 18.73 -10.98
CA ILE A 26 -14.03 19.33 -10.10
C ILE A 26 -14.05 18.50 -8.82
N VAL A 27 -13.94 19.17 -7.67
CA VAL A 27 -14.04 18.52 -6.37
C VAL A 27 -15.50 18.09 -6.17
N ASP A 28 -15.69 16.82 -5.79
CA ASP A 28 -17.00 16.29 -5.44
C ASP A 28 -17.10 16.32 -3.92
N ASP A 29 -17.44 17.50 -3.38
CA ASP A 29 -17.56 17.69 -1.94
C ASP A 29 -18.56 16.71 -1.31
N PRO A 30 -19.74 16.41 -1.92
CA PRO A 30 -20.65 15.40 -1.40
C PRO A 30 -20.03 13.99 -1.30
N GLU A 31 -19.25 13.56 -2.30
CA GLU A 31 -18.54 12.26 -2.26
C GLU A 31 -17.50 12.23 -1.12
N ILE A 32 -16.77 13.34 -0.93
CA ILE A 32 -15.76 13.46 0.13
C ILE A 32 -16.43 13.48 1.51
N GLU A 33 -17.52 14.22 1.68
CA GLU A 33 -18.27 14.27 2.94
C GLU A 33 -18.92 12.92 3.28
N ALA A 34 -19.31 12.15 2.27
CA ALA A 34 -19.86 10.80 2.45
C ALA A 34 -18.77 9.75 2.76
N ALA A 35 -17.49 10.02 2.44
CA ALA A 35 -16.41 9.11 2.70
C ALA A 35 -16.15 8.96 4.20
N LYS A 36 -16.38 7.75 4.72
CA LYS A 36 -16.09 7.39 6.11
C LYS A 36 -14.76 6.65 6.18
N TRP A 37 -13.84 7.16 6.99
CA TRP A 37 -12.59 6.46 7.29
C TRP A 37 -12.89 5.17 8.06
N MET A 38 -12.28 4.08 7.61
CA MET A 38 -12.34 2.80 8.32
C MET A 38 -11.33 2.84 9.47
N PRO A 39 -11.72 2.44 10.70
CA PRO A 39 -10.77 2.25 11.78
C PRO A 39 -9.62 1.34 11.35
N GLN A 40 -8.40 1.66 11.76
CA GLN A 40 -7.21 0.92 11.35
C GLN A 40 -7.33 -0.60 11.63
N VAL A 41 -7.88 -0.96 12.79
CA VAL A 41 -8.08 -2.36 13.18
C VAL A 41 -8.96 -3.09 12.17
N GLU A 42 -10.09 -2.49 11.80
CA GLU A 42 -11.00 -3.04 10.79
C GLU A 42 -10.36 -3.10 9.40
N PHE A 43 -9.56 -2.09 9.04
CA PHE A 43 -8.85 -2.06 7.77
C PHE A 43 -7.82 -3.20 7.65
N VAL A 44 -7.07 -3.47 8.72
CA VAL A 44 -6.11 -4.58 8.77
C VAL A 44 -6.81 -5.93 8.67
N GLU A 45 -8.02 -6.06 9.21
CA GLU A 45 -8.80 -7.30 9.20
C GLU A 45 -9.44 -7.61 7.84
N GLN A 46 -9.42 -6.68 6.88
CA GLN A 46 -9.99 -6.92 5.55
C GLN A 46 -9.34 -8.16 4.88
N PRO A 47 -10.13 -9.04 4.25
CA PRO A 47 -9.61 -10.25 3.60
C PRO A 47 -8.49 -9.98 2.61
N PHE A 48 -8.57 -8.86 1.87
CA PHE A 48 -7.54 -8.45 0.93
C PHE A 48 -6.16 -8.27 1.58
N ILE A 49 -6.13 -7.66 2.78
CA ILE A 49 -4.91 -7.51 3.57
C ILE A 49 -4.54 -8.86 4.20
N GLN A 50 -5.52 -9.59 4.71
CA GLN A 50 -5.27 -10.84 5.44
C GLN A 50 -4.79 -12.00 4.57
N GLU A 51 -5.10 -12.01 3.29
CA GLU A 51 -4.78 -13.09 2.38
C GLU A 51 -3.44 -12.91 1.66
N ASP A 52 -2.83 -11.74 1.73
CA ASP A 52 -1.57 -11.42 1.03
C ASP A 52 -0.49 -10.98 2.02
N SER A 53 0.55 -11.80 2.15
CA SER A 53 1.70 -11.52 3.02
C SER A 53 2.43 -10.22 2.68
N MET A 54 2.44 -9.82 1.40
CA MET A 54 3.09 -8.58 0.97
C MET A 54 2.29 -7.37 1.48
N PHE A 55 0.96 -7.39 1.37
CA PHE A 55 0.14 -6.31 1.92
C PHE A 55 0.20 -6.24 3.45
N LYS A 56 0.17 -7.38 4.15
CA LYS A 56 0.42 -7.39 5.60
C LYS A 56 1.72 -6.69 5.95
N LYS A 57 2.80 -7.03 5.24
CA LYS A 57 4.12 -6.44 5.49
C LYS A 57 4.14 -4.94 5.18
N ILE A 58 3.47 -4.49 4.13
CA ILE A 58 3.32 -3.06 3.82
C ILE A 58 2.62 -2.33 4.96
N ILE A 59 1.57 -2.92 5.55
CA ILE A 59 0.91 -2.29 6.70
C ILE A 59 1.83 -2.26 7.92
N ASP A 60 2.55 -3.33 8.24
CA ASP A 60 3.54 -3.34 9.32
C ASP A 60 4.57 -2.21 9.15
N ILE A 61 5.06 -2.00 7.92
CA ILE A 61 6.01 -0.93 7.59
C ILE A 61 5.37 0.45 7.81
N CYS A 62 4.14 0.67 7.31
CA CYS A 62 3.43 1.93 7.52
C CYS A 62 3.23 2.23 9.01
N MET A 63 2.90 1.21 9.82
CA MET A 63 2.76 1.35 11.28
C MET A 63 4.09 1.71 11.93
N ALA A 64 5.18 1.02 11.59
CA ALA A 64 6.51 1.36 12.08
C ALA A 64 6.94 2.79 11.68
N CYS A 65 6.58 3.24 10.47
CA CYS A 65 6.82 4.62 10.01
C CYS A 65 6.05 5.65 10.86
N LEU A 66 4.78 5.39 11.19
CA LEU A 66 3.98 6.27 12.05
C LEU A 66 4.58 6.39 13.46
N GLU A 67 5.11 5.28 13.98
CA GLU A 67 5.78 5.24 15.28
C GLU A 67 7.24 5.75 15.22
N LYS A 68 7.72 6.19 14.05
CA LYS A 68 9.10 6.65 13.80
C LYS A 68 10.18 5.59 14.07
N HIS A 69 9.83 4.31 14.01
CA HIS A 69 10.74 3.17 14.18
C HIS A 69 11.28 2.61 12.86
N TYR A 70 11.14 3.34 11.76
CA TYR A 70 11.60 2.89 10.44
C TYR A 70 12.98 3.47 10.11
N CYS A 71 14.00 2.63 9.93
CA CYS A 71 15.28 3.06 9.35
C CYS A 71 15.71 2.13 8.22
N GLY A 72 15.94 2.72 7.04
CA GLY A 72 16.64 2.13 5.90
C GLY A 72 15.81 1.24 4.97
N LEU A 73 16.46 0.74 3.92
CA LEU A 73 15.83 0.08 2.76
C LEU A 73 16.66 -1.13 2.32
N THR A 74 16.37 -2.32 2.86
CA THR A 74 16.90 -3.59 2.33
C THR A 74 15.86 -4.21 1.41
N SER A 75 16.30 -4.73 0.26
CA SER A 75 15.41 -5.41 -0.67
C SER A 75 15.08 -6.81 -0.17
N HIS A 76 13.78 -7.12 -0.09
CA HIS A 76 13.27 -8.43 0.25
C HIS A 76 12.35 -8.92 -0.87
N GLN A 77 12.53 -10.15 -1.31
CA GLN A 77 11.65 -10.75 -2.33
C GLN A 77 10.44 -11.39 -1.66
N MET A 78 9.25 -11.01 -2.10
CA MET A 78 7.97 -11.54 -1.62
C MET A 78 7.04 -11.82 -2.80
N VAL A 79 6.29 -12.92 -2.72
CA VAL A 79 5.24 -13.23 -3.70
C VAL A 79 3.95 -12.58 -3.23
N SER A 80 3.33 -11.76 -4.08
CA SER A 80 2.00 -11.21 -3.82
C SER A 80 0.93 -12.17 -4.34
N LYS A 81 -0.18 -12.26 -3.62
CA LYS A 81 -1.38 -12.98 -4.06
C LYS A 81 -2.08 -12.25 -5.21
N CYS A 82 -1.93 -10.92 -5.32
CA CYS A 82 -2.60 -10.11 -6.36
C CYS A 82 -2.26 -10.55 -7.79
N ASP A 83 -1.01 -10.88 -8.08
CA ASP A 83 -0.59 -11.31 -9.41
C ASP A 83 0.19 -12.64 -9.41
N GLY A 84 0.46 -13.21 -8.24
CA GLY A 84 1.23 -14.44 -8.08
C GLY A 84 2.71 -14.29 -8.44
N LYS A 85 3.19 -13.06 -8.65
CA LYS A 85 4.57 -12.81 -9.09
C LYS A 85 5.46 -12.46 -7.91
N LEU A 86 6.74 -12.76 -8.09
CA LEU A 86 7.80 -12.35 -7.18
C LEU A 86 8.07 -10.86 -7.38
N SER A 87 7.86 -10.08 -6.32
CA SER A 87 8.12 -8.64 -6.26
C SER A 87 9.18 -8.32 -5.22
N SER A 88 9.90 -7.23 -5.43
CA SER A 88 10.85 -6.70 -4.43
C SER A 88 10.14 -5.68 -3.55
N LEU A 89 10.12 -5.92 -2.23
CA LEU A 89 9.66 -5.00 -1.21
C LEU A 89 10.87 -4.49 -0.42
N TYR A 90 11.00 -3.17 -0.26
CA TYR A 90 12.15 -2.57 0.41
C TYR A 90 11.77 -2.19 1.84
N TYR A 91 12.40 -2.83 2.83
CA TYR A 91 12.23 -2.51 4.25
C TYR A 91 13.42 -3.02 5.05
N ASN A 92 13.51 -2.64 6.32
CA ASN A 92 14.52 -3.16 7.23
C ASN A 92 13.86 -3.84 8.43
N PHE A 93 14.50 -4.91 8.91
CA PHE A 93 14.25 -5.41 10.25
C PHE A 93 15.02 -4.52 11.21
N ILE A 94 14.34 -3.59 11.87
CA ILE A 94 14.82 -3.14 13.16
C ILE A 94 13.94 -3.87 14.14
N ASN A 95 14.37 -5.05 14.58
CA ASN A 95 13.75 -5.60 15.76
C ASN A 95 14.11 -4.64 16.91
N MET A 96 13.15 -4.23 17.74
CA MET A 96 13.48 -3.42 18.93
C MET A 96 14.55 -4.13 19.77
N GLU A 97 14.52 -5.47 19.78
CA GLU A 97 15.57 -6.32 20.32
C GLU A 97 16.98 -5.98 19.78
N ASP A 98 17.12 -5.74 18.47
CA ASP A 98 18.40 -5.42 17.83
C ASP A 98 18.94 -4.06 18.28
N ILE A 99 18.05 -3.08 18.53
CA ILE A 99 18.46 -1.78 19.12
C ILE A 99 19.03 -2.00 20.52
N TYR A 100 18.34 -2.80 21.35
CA TYR A 100 18.83 -3.11 22.70
C TYR A 100 20.15 -3.86 22.66
N GLN A 101 20.31 -4.83 21.75
CA GLN A 101 21.58 -5.55 21.57
C GLN A 101 22.72 -4.61 21.10
N LEU A 102 22.46 -3.70 20.15
CA LEU A 102 23.45 -2.69 19.73
C LEU A 102 23.84 -1.76 20.88
N TYR A 103 22.88 -1.38 21.73
CA TYR A 103 23.14 -0.55 22.92
C TYR A 103 24.12 -1.22 23.90
N TRP A 104 24.00 -2.53 24.07
CA TRP A 104 24.91 -3.33 24.92
C TRP A 104 26.25 -3.64 24.26
N GLN A 105 26.39 -3.49 22.94
CA GLN A 105 27.68 -3.68 22.25
C GLN A 105 28.52 -2.40 22.19
N LEU A 106 27.90 -1.23 22.31
CA LEU A 106 28.57 0.07 22.25
C LEU A 106 28.99 0.64 23.61
N ASN A 107 28.56 0.04 24.73
CA ASN A 107 28.99 0.39 26.10
C ASN A 107 29.63 -0.81 26.79
#